data_AF-A0AAW6U2S1-F1
#
_entry.id   AF-A0AAW6U2S1-F1
#
_cell.length_a   1.000
_cell.length_b   1.000
_cell.length_c   1.000
_cell.angle_alpha   90.00
_cell.angle_beta   90.00
_cell.angle_gamma   90.00
#
_symmetry.space_group_name_H-M   'P 1'
#
loop_
_entity.id
_entity.type
_entity.pdbx_description
1 polymer ?
#
loop_
_entity_poly.entity_id
_entity_poly.type
_entity_poly.pdbx_seq_one_letter_code
_entity_poly.pdbx_strand_id
1 'polypeptide(L)'
;MKYFKAILFTLLMALIFFGVIIFVEGVFAARKMADVINTALEEDNYHVLLRANFQSKEPMINEVITTDEFTLNIRGFETAAVVNSELKHYFEFTIVTIDGEIGLTDMAATLKTDTEEIPIWFLKYFNLEVYTVVTDSSSYKVFEVSDIFKDGATVLESLILSYTPENATSETEIIIDVQKQEADFVFANIIIDYYNNHDNNYPTLETDEIKLHQHVEINTFPALVISGGITLVLIVLYTYYIYSVRPRRKLGKARPSSNLQKDIKRIHQDNTEQKKHK
;
A
#
# COMPACT_ATOMS: atom_id res chain seq x y z
N MET A 1 39.24 -18.12 0.23
CA MET A 1 38.65 -17.53 1.45
C MET A 1 38.57 -16.00 1.47
N LYS A 2 39.60 -15.25 1.05
CA LYS A 2 39.61 -13.77 1.08
C LYS A 2 38.55 -13.14 0.17
N TYR A 3 38.46 -13.63 -1.07
CA TYR A 3 37.43 -13.21 -2.04
C TYR A 3 36.01 -13.58 -1.61
N PHE A 4 35.80 -14.77 -1.05
CA PHE A 4 34.50 -15.20 -0.54
C PHE A 4 33.96 -14.27 0.56
N LYS A 5 34.83 -13.80 1.47
CA LYS A 5 34.44 -12.83 2.51
C LYS A 5 34.12 -11.44 1.94
N ALA A 6 34.84 -11.01 0.90
CA ALA A 6 34.56 -9.76 0.20
C ALA A 6 33.22 -9.83 -0.54
N ILE A 7 32.96 -10.92 -1.26
CA ILE A 7 31.68 -11.14 -1.95
C ILE A 7 30.52 -11.16 -0.94
N LEU A 8 30.66 -11.87 0.17
CA LEU A 8 29.62 -11.93 1.21
C LEU A 8 29.38 -10.55 1.86
N PHE A 9 30.44 -9.77 2.07
CA PHE A 9 30.33 -8.40 2.59
C PHE A 9 29.60 -7.48 1.59
N THR A 10 29.97 -7.51 0.31
CA THR A 10 29.29 -6.71 -0.72
C THR A 10 27.82 -7.10 -0.84
N LEU A 11 27.50 -8.40 -0.76
CA LEU A 11 26.13 -8.90 -0.81
C LEU A 11 25.31 -8.44 0.42
N LEU A 12 25.91 -8.46 1.61
CA LEU A 12 25.29 -7.91 2.82
C LEU A 12 25.04 -6.39 2.69
N MET A 13 26.00 -5.65 2.14
CA MET A 13 25.84 -4.20 1.95
C MET A 13 24.78 -3.86 0.91
N ALA A 14 24.71 -4.63 -0.18
CA ALA A 14 23.64 -4.51 -1.17
C ALA A 14 22.27 -4.79 -0.54
N LEU A 15 22.15 -5.84 0.29
CA LEU A 15 20.91 -6.14 1.02
C LEU A 15 20.49 -5.01 1.97
N ILE A 16 21.44 -4.41 2.69
CA ILE A 16 21.15 -3.27 3.58
C ILE A 16 20.65 -2.07 2.75
N PHE A 17 21.30 -1.76 1.63
CA PHE A 17 20.87 -0.67 0.73
C PHE A 17 19.48 -0.94 0.13
N PHE A 18 19.22 -2.16 -0.34
CA PHE A 18 17.89 -2.55 -0.82
C PHE A 18 16.84 -2.44 0.29
N GLY A 19 17.19 -2.81 1.53
CA GLY A 19 16.32 -2.66 2.69
C GLY A 19 15.92 -1.21 2.95
N VAL A 20 16.83 -0.25 2.74
CA VAL A 20 16.53 1.18 2.86
C VAL A 20 15.49 1.62 1.83
N ILE A 21 15.64 1.20 0.56
CA ILE A 21 14.70 1.54 -0.51
C ILE A 21 13.32 0.98 -0.18
N ILE A 22 13.24 -0.31 0.16
CA ILE A 22 11.98 -0.98 0.51
C ILE A 22 11.31 -0.31 1.72
N PHE A 23 12.09 0.06 2.74
CA PHE A 23 11.56 0.73 3.92
C PHE A 23 11.00 2.13 3.60
N VAL A 24 11.72 2.90 2.78
CA VAL A 24 11.31 4.27 2.41
C VAL A 24 10.11 4.25 1.46
N GLU A 25 10.14 3.43 0.43
CA GLU A 25 9.04 3.33 -0.53
C GLU A 25 7.82 2.62 0.05
N GLY A 26 8.01 1.64 0.94
CA GLY A 26 6.91 0.92 1.58
C GLY A 26 6.36 1.68 2.78
N VAL A 27 7.14 1.76 3.86
CA VAL A 27 6.65 2.22 5.17
C VAL A 27 6.46 3.74 5.20
N PHE A 28 7.45 4.48 4.70
CA PHE A 28 7.36 5.94 4.76
C PHE A 28 6.31 6.50 3.79
N ALA A 29 6.23 5.97 2.57
CA ALA A 29 5.19 6.38 1.62
C ALA A 29 3.79 6.03 2.15
N ALA A 30 3.59 4.82 2.69
CA ALA A 30 2.34 4.42 3.32
C ALA A 30 1.92 5.38 4.45
N ARG A 31 2.86 5.74 5.32
CA ARG A 31 2.59 6.71 6.40
C ARG A 31 2.23 8.09 5.86
N LYS A 32 2.93 8.56 4.82
CA LYS A 32 2.63 9.85 4.20
C LYS A 32 1.28 9.87 3.50
N MET A 33 0.91 8.77 2.85
CA MET A 33 -0.42 8.62 2.27
C MET A 33 -1.50 8.63 3.36
N ALA A 34 -1.25 7.96 4.49
CA ALA A 34 -2.15 8.00 5.63
C ALA A 34 -2.31 9.42 6.20
N ASP A 35 -1.23 10.20 6.32
CA ASP A 35 -1.28 11.61 6.75
C ASP A 35 -2.17 12.43 5.79
N VAL A 36 -2.02 12.25 4.47
CA VAL A 36 -2.82 12.94 3.44
C VAL A 36 -4.29 12.57 3.54
N ILE A 37 -4.60 11.27 3.65
CA ILE A 37 -5.99 10.79 3.77
C ILE A 37 -6.63 11.34 5.04
N ASN A 38 -5.95 11.29 6.18
CA ASN A 38 -6.49 11.83 7.43
C ASN A 38 -6.78 13.33 7.33
N THR A 39 -5.88 14.10 6.74
CA THR A 39 -6.10 15.53 6.51
C THR A 39 -7.32 15.76 5.61
N ALA A 40 -7.44 14.97 4.54
CA ALA A 40 -8.60 15.05 3.64
C ALA A 40 -9.91 14.68 4.35
N LEU A 41 -9.89 13.69 5.24
CA LEU A 41 -11.05 13.30 6.04
C LEU A 41 -11.44 14.38 7.06
N GLU A 42 -10.46 15.02 7.71
CA GLU A 42 -10.69 16.16 8.62
C GLU A 42 -11.30 17.38 7.90
N GLU A 43 -11.01 17.53 6.60
CA GLU A 43 -11.56 18.57 5.73
C GLU A 43 -12.85 18.15 4.99
N ASP A 44 -13.44 16.99 5.33
CA ASP A 44 -14.60 16.39 4.63
C ASP A 44 -14.40 16.21 3.10
N ASN A 45 -13.14 16.07 2.67
CA ASN A 45 -12.75 15.90 1.27
C ASN A 45 -12.53 14.43 0.88
N TYR A 46 -13.63 13.70 0.69
CA TYR A 46 -13.62 12.27 0.34
C TYR A 46 -13.15 11.97 -1.09
N HIS A 47 -13.07 12.99 -1.95
CA HIS A 47 -12.67 12.87 -3.36
C HIS A 47 -11.24 12.35 -3.57
N VAL A 48 -10.38 12.51 -2.55
CA VAL A 48 -9.01 11.94 -2.54
C VAL A 48 -9.01 10.41 -2.54
N LEU A 49 -10.12 9.79 -2.12
CA LEU A 49 -10.27 8.33 -2.00
C LEU A 49 -10.85 7.69 -3.26
N LEU A 50 -11.39 8.51 -4.17
CA LEU A 50 -12.01 8.08 -5.43
C LEU A 50 -10.96 7.95 -6.53
N ARG A 51 -11.11 6.93 -7.38
CA ARG A 51 -10.07 6.53 -8.34
C ARG A 51 -10.23 7.14 -9.72
N ALA A 52 -11.45 7.36 -10.19
CA ALA A 52 -11.65 7.84 -11.55
C ALA A 52 -11.30 9.33 -11.72
N ASN A 53 -10.94 9.71 -12.95
CA ASN A 53 -10.44 11.04 -13.28
C ASN A 53 -11.47 12.15 -13.06
N PHE A 54 -12.74 11.87 -13.35
CA PHE A 54 -13.87 12.78 -13.18
C PHE A 54 -14.75 12.26 -12.05
N GLN A 55 -15.17 13.13 -11.15
CA GLN A 55 -15.89 12.76 -9.94
C GLN A 55 -17.08 13.70 -9.75
N SER A 56 -18.24 13.15 -9.39
CA SER A 56 -19.40 13.97 -9.02
C SER A 56 -19.05 14.75 -7.76
N LYS A 57 -19.31 16.06 -7.70
CA LYS A 57 -18.98 16.81 -6.48
C LYS A 57 -19.76 16.35 -5.26
N GLU A 58 -21.05 16.09 -5.46
CA GLU A 58 -21.94 15.61 -4.41
C GLU A 58 -22.02 14.08 -4.43
N PRO A 59 -22.04 13.44 -3.25
CA PRO A 59 -22.29 12.02 -3.15
C PRO A 59 -23.77 11.72 -3.45
N MET A 60 -24.00 10.64 -4.20
CA MET A 60 -25.34 10.08 -4.45
C MET A 60 -25.91 9.40 -3.20
N ILE A 61 -25.04 8.83 -2.35
CA ILE A 61 -25.39 8.22 -1.07
C ILE A 61 -24.52 8.87 0.01
N ASN A 62 -25.11 9.29 1.13
CA ASN A 62 -24.37 9.85 2.25
C ASN A 62 -25.09 9.48 3.56
N GLU A 63 -24.70 8.35 4.13
CA GLU A 63 -25.36 7.76 5.29
C GLU A 63 -24.39 7.62 6.46
N VAL A 64 -24.88 7.93 7.65
CA VAL A 64 -24.15 7.73 8.91
C VAL A 64 -24.87 6.67 9.72
N ILE A 65 -24.16 5.60 10.06
CA ILE A 65 -24.72 4.44 10.74
C ILE A 65 -23.99 4.27 12.06
N THR A 66 -24.73 4.32 13.14
CA THR A 66 -24.19 4.09 14.49
C THR A 66 -24.74 2.79 15.03
N THR A 67 -23.83 1.89 15.39
CA THR A 67 -24.10 0.69 16.18
C THR A 67 -23.55 0.87 17.58
N ASP A 68 -23.71 -0.14 18.44
CA ASP A 68 -23.10 -0.14 19.77
C ASP A 68 -21.57 -0.28 19.74
N GLU A 69 -21.00 -0.80 18.64
CA GLU A 69 -19.57 -1.09 18.50
C GLU A 69 -18.81 -0.03 17.68
N PHE A 70 -19.48 0.59 16.70
CA PHE A 70 -18.83 1.53 15.79
C PHE A 70 -19.80 2.54 15.18
N THR A 71 -19.25 3.61 14.62
CA THR A 71 -19.95 4.55 13.76
C THR A 71 -19.30 4.59 12.38
N LEU A 72 -20.09 4.37 11.34
CA LEU A 72 -19.67 4.41 9.94
C LEU A 72 -20.23 5.64 9.23
N ASN A 73 -19.42 6.26 8.39
CA ASN A 73 -19.85 7.18 7.36
C ASN A 73 -19.67 6.52 5.99
N ILE A 74 -20.75 6.39 5.24
CA ILE A 74 -20.80 5.69 3.98
C ILE A 74 -21.21 6.67 2.90
N ARG A 75 -20.33 6.82 1.91
CA ARG A 75 -20.53 7.74 0.80
C ARG A 75 -20.41 7.01 -0.53
N GLY A 76 -21.42 7.14 -1.38
CA GLY A 76 -21.42 6.64 -2.76
C GLY A 76 -21.33 7.80 -3.74
N PHE A 77 -20.37 7.77 -4.66
CA PHE A 77 -20.13 8.79 -5.67
C PHE A 77 -20.22 8.22 -7.08
N GLU A 78 -20.77 9.00 -8.00
CA GLU A 78 -20.65 8.72 -9.42
C GLU A 78 -19.29 9.22 -9.90
N THR A 79 -18.54 8.39 -10.61
CA THR A 79 -17.23 8.76 -11.14
C THR A 79 -17.10 8.28 -12.57
N ALA A 80 -16.24 8.93 -13.35
CA ALA A 80 -16.04 8.58 -14.75
C ALA A 80 -14.56 8.67 -15.15
N ALA A 81 -14.14 7.82 -16.07
CA ALA A 81 -12.80 7.86 -16.65
C ALA A 81 -12.85 7.57 -18.15
N VAL A 82 -11.88 8.09 -18.89
CA VAL A 82 -11.71 7.77 -20.30
C VAL A 82 -10.67 6.67 -20.41
N VAL A 83 -11.11 5.48 -20.80
CA VAL A 83 -10.26 4.30 -20.96
C VAL A 83 -10.36 3.86 -22.42
N ASN A 84 -9.23 3.80 -23.12
CA ASN A 84 -9.17 3.45 -24.54
C ASN A 84 -10.08 4.32 -25.45
N SER A 85 -10.20 5.61 -25.13
CA SER A 85 -11.08 6.57 -25.83
C SER A 85 -12.59 6.35 -25.62
N GLU A 86 -12.98 5.48 -24.70
CA GLU A 86 -14.36 5.31 -24.27
C GLU A 86 -14.55 5.91 -22.88
N LEU A 87 -15.64 6.66 -22.69
CA LEU A 87 -16.05 7.10 -21.36
C LEU A 87 -16.64 5.89 -20.62
N LYS A 88 -16.05 5.55 -19.49
CA LYS A 88 -16.54 4.55 -18.55
C LYS A 88 -17.16 5.25 -17.35
N HIS A 89 -18.32 4.75 -16.94
CA HIS A 89 -19.09 5.28 -15.83
C HIS A 89 -19.08 4.30 -14.67
N TYR A 90 -18.73 4.79 -13.50
CA TYR A 90 -18.51 4.00 -12.31
C TYR A 90 -19.33 4.49 -11.13
N PHE A 91 -19.60 3.56 -10.21
CA PHE A 91 -20.15 3.87 -8.90
C PHE A 91 -19.17 3.44 -7.82
N GLU A 92 -18.63 4.41 -7.08
CA GLU A 92 -17.60 4.21 -6.07
C GLU A 92 -18.14 4.46 -4.67
N PHE A 93 -17.98 3.50 -3.77
CA PHE A 93 -18.30 3.68 -2.36
C PHE A 93 -17.04 3.83 -1.52
N THR A 94 -17.10 4.79 -0.61
CA THR A 94 -16.13 4.99 0.47
C THR A 94 -16.84 4.76 1.80
N ILE A 95 -16.28 3.91 2.65
CA ILE A 95 -16.72 3.70 4.02
C ILE A 95 -15.61 4.16 4.96
N VAL A 96 -15.95 5.03 5.90
CA VAL A 96 -15.03 5.58 6.90
C VAL A 96 -15.56 5.29 8.28
N THR A 97 -14.77 4.63 9.12
CA THR A 97 -15.11 4.47 10.53
C THR A 97 -14.79 5.77 11.26
N ILE A 98 -15.83 6.40 11.82
CA ILE A 98 -15.72 7.62 12.64
C ILE A 98 -15.30 7.27 14.07
N ASP A 99 -15.89 6.20 14.61
CA ASP A 99 -15.65 5.72 15.97
C ASP A 99 -15.74 4.19 16.00
N GLY A 100 -14.99 3.55 16.89
CA GLY A 100 -14.82 2.10 16.95
C GLY A 100 -13.79 1.55 15.95
N GLU A 101 -13.61 0.23 15.97
CA GLU A 101 -12.75 -0.51 15.02
C GLU A 101 -13.55 -1.62 14.36
N ILE A 102 -13.36 -1.82 13.05
CA ILE A 102 -13.98 -2.92 12.31
C ILE A 102 -12.90 -3.94 11.99
N GLY A 103 -13.07 -5.16 12.49
CA GLY A 103 -12.29 -6.31 12.05
C GLY A 103 -12.61 -6.63 10.59
N LEU A 104 -11.65 -6.38 9.69
CA LEU A 104 -11.77 -6.67 8.24
C LEU A 104 -12.17 -8.11 7.90
N THR A 105 -11.84 -9.08 8.76
CA THR A 105 -12.21 -10.49 8.56
C THR A 105 -13.69 -10.75 8.83
N ASP A 106 -14.38 -9.81 9.47
CA ASP A 106 -15.66 -10.05 10.11
C ASP A 106 -16.79 -9.30 9.40
N MET A 107 -16.49 -8.55 8.32
CA MET A 107 -17.45 -7.76 7.58
C MET A 107 -17.51 -8.17 6.09
N ALA A 108 -18.67 -8.68 5.67
CA ALA A 108 -19.02 -8.93 4.28
C ALA A 108 -19.90 -7.80 3.76
N ALA A 109 -19.84 -7.51 2.46
CA ALA A 109 -20.76 -6.59 1.82
C ALA A 109 -21.35 -7.15 0.53
N THR A 110 -22.59 -6.79 0.28
CA THR A 110 -23.35 -7.19 -0.88
C THR A 110 -24.16 -6.01 -1.40
N LEU A 111 -24.09 -5.72 -2.69
CA LEU A 111 -25.06 -4.84 -3.35
C LEU A 111 -26.22 -5.72 -3.80
N LYS A 112 -27.41 -5.40 -3.32
CA LYS A 112 -28.63 -6.10 -3.67
C LYS A 112 -29.39 -5.33 -4.72
N THR A 113 -29.62 -5.95 -5.86
CA THR A 113 -30.58 -5.50 -6.87
C THR A 113 -31.87 -6.30 -6.75
N ASP A 114 -32.88 -5.90 -7.51
CA ASP A 114 -34.13 -6.66 -7.65
C ASP A 114 -33.95 -8.01 -8.37
N THR A 115 -32.81 -8.23 -9.02
CA THR A 115 -32.51 -9.43 -9.82
C THR A 115 -31.41 -10.31 -9.24
N GLU A 116 -30.41 -9.74 -8.58
CA GLU A 116 -29.24 -10.45 -8.08
C GLU A 116 -28.61 -9.79 -6.84
N GLU A 117 -27.82 -10.58 -6.13
CA GLU A 117 -26.95 -10.11 -5.06
C GLU A 117 -25.51 -10.17 -5.56
N ILE A 118 -24.84 -9.01 -5.57
CA ILE A 118 -23.48 -8.85 -6.07
C ILE A 118 -22.54 -8.74 -4.85
N PRO A 119 -21.72 -9.77 -4.58
CA PRO A 119 -20.81 -9.74 -3.45
C PRO A 119 -19.70 -8.71 -3.68
N ILE A 120 -19.25 -8.10 -2.59
CA ILE A 120 -18.31 -7.01 -2.66
C ILE A 120 -17.25 -7.09 -1.59
N TRP A 121 -16.08 -6.60 -1.96
CA TRP A 121 -14.89 -6.64 -1.14
C TRP A 121 -14.50 -5.24 -0.72
N PHE A 122 -14.08 -5.12 0.53
CA PHE A 122 -13.48 -3.91 1.05
C PHE A 122 -11.97 -3.95 0.89
N LEU A 123 -11.42 -2.93 0.26
CA LEU A 123 -9.98 -2.66 0.30
C LEU A 123 -9.73 -1.57 1.34
N LYS A 124 -8.99 -1.94 2.39
CA LYS A 124 -8.53 -1.01 3.43
C LYS A 124 -7.35 -0.18 2.96
N TYR A 125 -7.39 1.12 3.20
CA TYR A 125 -6.27 2.00 2.93
C TYR A 125 -5.23 1.92 4.06
N PHE A 126 -4.18 1.13 3.83
CA PHE A 126 -3.05 0.98 4.77
C PHE A 126 -3.53 0.52 6.17
N ASN A 127 -3.20 1.30 7.21
CA ASN A 127 -3.63 1.08 8.59
C ASN A 127 -4.81 1.99 8.98
N LEU A 128 -5.45 2.68 8.03
CA LEU A 128 -6.61 3.52 8.29
C LEU A 128 -7.89 2.71 8.19
N GLU A 129 -8.88 3.03 9.02
CA GLU A 129 -10.24 2.48 8.96
C GLU A 129 -11.06 3.12 7.82
N VAL A 130 -10.47 3.13 6.63
CA VAL A 130 -11.04 3.68 5.41
C VAL A 130 -11.05 2.58 4.37
N TYR A 131 -12.22 2.35 3.80
CA TYR A 131 -12.50 1.23 2.92
C TYR A 131 -13.08 1.71 1.60
N THR A 132 -12.55 1.19 0.49
CA THR A 132 -13.19 1.32 -0.82
C THR A 132 -13.78 -0.01 -1.23
N VAL A 133 -14.90 0.06 -1.92
CA VAL A 133 -15.69 -1.09 -2.37
C VAL A 133 -15.20 -1.53 -3.76
N VAL A 134 -14.91 -2.83 -3.94
CA VAL A 134 -14.45 -3.41 -5.23
C VAL A 134 -15.22 -4.70 -5.58
N THR A 135 -15.54 -4.85 -6.86
CA THR A 135 -16.37 -5.96 -7.40
C THR A 135 -15.70 -7.34 -7.31
N ASP A 136 -14.38 -7.37 -7.29
CA ASP A 136 -13.59 -8.60 -7.33
C ASP A 136 -12.28 -8.39 -6.55
N SER A 137 -12.03 -9.30 -5.60
CA SER A 137 -10.84 -9.30 -4.75
C SER A 137 -9.54 -9.55 -5.52
N SER A 138 -9.61 -10.13 -6.71
CA SER A 138 -8.44 -10.44 -7.54
C SER A 138 -8.05 -9.32 -8.50
N SER A 139 -9.02 -8.51 -8.95
CA SER A 139 -8.79 -7.45 -9.94
C SER A 139 -8.98 -6.03 -9.42
N TYR A 140 -9.47 -5.86 -8.18
CA TYR A 140 -9.72 -4.56 -7.53
C TYR A 140 -10.52 -3.60 -8.42
N LYS A 141 -11.42 -4.14 -9.24
CA LYS A 141 -12.24 -3.38 -10.17
C LYS A 141 -13.31 -2.60 -9.41
N VAL A 142 -13.52 -1.37 -9.87
CA VAL A 142 -14.65 -0.53 -9.45
C VAL A 142 -15.91 -0.99 -10.19
N PHE A 143 -17.09 -0.78 -9.62
CA PHE A 143 -18.36 -1.07 -10.28
C PHE A 143 -18.56 -0.17 -11.50
N GLU A 144 -18.63 -0.76 -12.70
CA GLU A 144 -19.21 -0.05 -13.84
C GLU A 144 -20.72 -0.02 -13.65
N VAL A 145 -21.36 1.12 -13.91
CA VAL A 145 -22.82 1.25 -13.77
C VAL A 145 -23.55 0.25 -14.68
N SER A 146 -22.98 -0.05 -15.85
CA SER A 146 -23.47 -1.08 -16.76
C SER A 146 -23.39 -2.51 -16.23
N ASP A 147 -22.52 -2.78 -15.24
CA ASP A 147 -22.45 -4.10 -14.61
C ASP A 147 -23.60 -4.31 -13.61
N ILE A 148 -24.11 -3.22 -13.02
CA ILE A 148 -25.24 -3.21 -12.09
C ILE A 148 -26.56 -3.25 -12.87
N PHE A 149 -26.69 -2.42 -13.91
CA PHE A 149 -27.93 -2.23 -14.67
C PHE A 149 -27.86 -2.89 -16.06
N LYS A 150 -27.83 -4.23 -16.11
CA LYS A 150 -27.66 -4.97 -17.38
C LYS A 150 -28.85 -4.82 -18.35
N ASP A 151 -30.06 -4.71 -17.81
CA ASP A 151 -31.31 -4.74 -18.59
C ASP A 151 -32.08 -3.41 -18.56
N GLY A 152 -31.50 -2.35 -17.97
CA GLY A 152 -32.08 -1.00 -17.87
C GLY A 152 -33.35 -0.84 -17.01
N ALA A 153 -33.95 -1.94 -16.57
CA ALA A 153 -35.10 -1.97 -15.66
C ALA A 153 -34.72 -2.38 -14.22
N THR A 154 -33.47 -2.81 -14.02
CA THR A 154 -32.95 -3.23 -12.72
C THR A 154 -32.99 -2.07 -11.73
N VAL A 155 -33.36 -2.37 -10.48
CA VAL A 155 -33.37 -1.42 -9.37
C VAL A 155 -32.27 -1.85 -8.41
N LEU A 156 -31.36 -0.93 -8.10
CA LEU A 156 -30.43 -1.09 -7.00
C LEU A 156 -31.20 -0.83 -5.69
N GLU A 157 -31.54 -1.90 -4.98
CA GLU A 157 -32.35 -1.82 -3.76
C GLU A 157 -31.53 -1.30 -2.59
N SER A 158 -30.42 -1.98 -2.28
CA SER A 158 -29.68 -1.71 -1.04
C SER A 158 -28.21 -2.10 -1.10
N LEU A 159 -27.41 -1.48 -0.23
CA LEU A 159 -26.10 -1.96 0.18
C LEU A 159 -26.26 -2.67 1.53
N ILE A 160 -25.95 -3.95 1.57
CA ILE A 160 -26.05 -4.77 2.78
C ILE A 160 -24.64 -4.99 3.30
N LEU A 161 -24.43 -4.64 4.57
CA LEU A 161 -23.19 -4.88 5.29
C LEU A 161 -23.48 -5.90 6.38
N SER A 162 -22.87 -7.07 6.27
CA SER A 162 -23.07 -8.16 7.23
C SER A 162 -21.83 -8.30 8.09
N TYR A 163 -22.00 -8.30 9.41
CA TYR A 163 -20.89 -8.46 10.35
C TYR A 163 -21.29 -9.30 11.56
N THR A 164 -20.31 -9.94 12.20
CA THR A 164 -20.55 -10.66 13.46
C THR A 164 -19.96 -9.88 14.63
N PRO A 165 -20.79 -9.29 15.51
CA PRO A 165 -20.32 -8.60 16.71
C PRO A 165 -19.44 -9.49 17.59
N GLU A 166 -18.46 -8.92 18.30
CA GLU A 166 -17.43 -9.68 19.04
C GLU A 166 -18.04 -10.65 20.08
N ASN A 167 -19.18 -10.27 20.64
CA ASN A 167 -19.90 -11.02 21.67
C ASN A 167 -21.19 -11.70 21.17
N ALA A 168 -21.43 -11.71 19.85
CA ALA A 168 -22.63 -12.30 19.27
C ALA A 168 -22.34 -13.67 18.64
N THR A 169 -23.36 -14.53 18.62
CA THR A 169 -23.32 -15.84 17.93
C THR A 169 -23.99 -15.80 16.56
N SER A 170 -24.58 -14.66 16.19
CA SER A 170 -25.30 -14.47 14.94
C SER A 170 -24.79 -13.25 14.20
N GLU A 171 -24.74 -13.36 12.88
CA GLU A 171 -24.47 -12.26 11.98
C GLU A 171 -25.56 -11.19 12.11
N THR A 172 -25.14 -9.94 12.05
CA THR A 172 -25.96 -8.74 12.06
C THR A 172 -25.83 -8.05 10.72
N GLU A 173 -26.96 -7.64 10.15
CA GLU A 173 -26.99 -6.93 8.87
C GLU A 173 -27.34 -5.46 9.10
N ILE A 174 -26.56 -4.61 8.45
CA ILE A 174 -26.85 -3.19 8.28
C ILE A 174 -27.30 -3.02 6.84
N ILE A 175 -28.54 -2.58 6.66
CA ILE A 175 -29.13 -2.39 5.34
C ILE A 175 -29.22 -0.91 5.06
N ILE A 176 -28.53 -0.48 4.00
CA ILE A 176 -28.57 0.89 3.51
C ILE A 176 -29.50 0.91 2.31
N ASP A 177 -30.62 1.60 2.46
CA ASP A 177 -31.60 1.71 1.41
C ASP A 177 -31.12 2.68 0.33
N VAL A 178 -31.01 2.19 -0.91
CA VAL A 178 -30.47 2.96 -2.04
C VAL A 178 -31.60 3.35 -2.98
N GLN A 179 -32.44 2.39 -3.37
CA GLN A 179 -33.59 2.54 -4.25
C GLN A 179 -33.31 3.41 -5.50
N LYS A 180 -32.29 3.04 -6.28
CA LYS A 180 -31.88 3.77 -7.49
C LYS A 180 -32.08 2.94 -8.75
N GLN A 181 -32.49 3.60 -9.82
CA GLN A 181 -32.55 3.05 -11.17
C GLN A 181 -31.42 3.63 -12.01
N GLU A 182 -31.11 3.01 -13.16
CA GLU A 182 -30.06 3.50 -14.08
C GLU A 182 -30.26 4.97 -14.46
N ALA A 183 -31.52 5.41 -14.62
CA ALA A 183 -31.85 6.80 -14.97
C ALA A 183 -31.47 7.83 -13.89
N ASP A 184 -31.26 7.40 -12.64
CA ASP A 184 -30.79 8.27 -11.56
C ASP A 184 -29.28 8.56 -11.65
N PHE A 185 -28.54 7.75 -12.42
CA PHE A 185 -27.09 7.86 -12.61
C PHE A 185 -26.76 8.78 -13.79
N VAL A 186 -26.77 10.09 -13.54
CA VAL A 186 -26.70 11.13 -14.58
C VAL A 186 -25.30 11.63 -14.87
N PHE A 187 -24.28 11.28 -14.07
CA PHE A 187 -22.98 11.94 -14.14
C PHE A 187 -22.25 11.71 -15.48
N ALA A 188 -22.39 10.52 -16.07
CA ALA A 188 -21.83 10.26 -17.41
C ALA A 188 -22.37 11.23 -18.47
N ASN A 189 -23.67 11.58 -18.40
CA ASN A 189 -24.28 12.53 -19.32
C ASN A 189 -23.71 13.93 -19.12
N ILE A 190 -23.43 14.34 -17.88
CA ILE A 190 -22.79 15.62 -17.58
C ILE A 190 -21.41 15.72 -18.25
N ILE A 191 -20.62 14.64 -18.22
CA ILE A 191 -19.31 14.61 -18.90
C ILE A 191 -19.45 14.66 -20.43
N ILE A 192 -20.42 13.93 -20.98
CA ILE A 192 -20.71 13.91 -22.43
C ILE A 192 -21.16 15.29 -22.89
N ASP A 193 -22.07 15.93 -22.15
CA ASP A 193 -22.57 17.26 -22.45
C ASP A 193 -21.45 18.29 -22.39
N TYR A 194 -20.57 18.20 -21.38
CA TYR A 194 -19.37 19.04 -21.32
C TYR A 194 -18.50 18.87 -22.57
N TYR A 195 -18.18 17.61 -22.92
CA TYR A 195 -17.33 17.28 -24.07
C TYR A 195 -17.89 17.82 -25.38
N ASN A 196 -19.19 17.66 -25.61
CA ASN A 196 -19.89 18.14 -26.80
C ASN A 196 -19.91 19.67 -26.88
N ASN A 197 -20.00 20.36 -25.73
CA ASN A 197 -20.06 21.82 -25.66
C ASN A 197 -18.66 22.49 -25.69
N HIS A 198 -17.57 21.73 -25.58
CA HIS A 198 -16.19 22.25 -25.50
C HIS A 198 -15.28 21.68 -26.60
N ASP A 199 -15.76 21.70 -27.85
CA ASP A 199 -14.98 21.28 -29.02
C ASP A 199 -14.36 19.88 -28.89
N ASN A 200 -15.11 18.93 -28.33
CA ASN A 200 -14.64 17.56 -28.10
C ASN A 200 -13.43 17.47 -27.14
N ASN A 201 -13.40 18.33 -26.11
CA ASN A 201 -12.40 18.27 -25.06
C ASN A 201 -13.03 17.91 -23.71
N TYR A 202 -12.37 17.00 -23.00
CA TYR A 202 -12.76 16.66 -21.63
C TYR A 202 -12.42 17.77 -20.64
N PRO A 203 -13.08 17.81 -19.48
CA PRO A 203 -12.78 18.78 -18.42
C PRO A 203 -11.30 18.70 -18.00
N THR A 204 -10.66 19.86 -17.93
CA THR A 204 -9.27 20.01 -17.43
C THR A 204 -9.18 20.90 -16.17
N LEU A 205 -10.30 21.52 -15.82
CA LEU A 205 -10.49 22.28 -14.58
C LEU A 205 -11.78 21.82 -13.91
N GLU A 206 -11.87 21.98 -12.60
CA GLU A 206 -13.11 21.74 -11.85
C GLU A 206 -14.21 22.68 -12.37
N THR A 207 -15.42 22.15 -12.50
CA THR A 207 -16.63 22.92 -12.86
C THR A 207 -17.57 22.97 -11.66
N ASP A 208 -18.81 23.43 -11.81
CA ASP A 208 -19.79 23.41 -10.72
C ASP A 208 -20.20 21.98 -10.33
N GLU A 209 -20.22 21.04 -11.27
CA GLU A 209 -20.69 19.66 -11.06
C GLU A 209 -19.56 18.62 -11.08
N ILE A 210 -18.45 18.94 -11.75
CA ILE A 210 -17.34 18.01 -12.00
C ILE A 210 -16.15 18.40 -11.14
N LYS A 211 -15.71 17.47 -10.29
CA LYS A 211 -14.40 17.54 -9.64
C LYS A 211 -13.41 16.67 -10.41
N LEU A 212 -12.15 17.10 -10.43
CA LEU A 212 -11.07 16.34 -11.04
C LEU A 212 -10.27 15.60 -9.96
N HIS A 213 -9.86 14.37 -10.28
CA HIS A 213 -9.01 13.59 -9.39
C HIS A 213 -7.72 14.34 -9.09
N GLN A 214 -7.46 14.59 -7.81
CA GLN A 214 -6.26 15.27 -7.36
C GLN A 214 -5.12 14.27 -7.24
N HIS A 215 -4.06 14.46 -8.04
CA HIS A 215 -2.86 13.64 -7.91
C HIS A 215 -2.20 13.90 -6.56
N VAL A 216 -2.16 12.86 -5.72
CA VAL A 216 -1.41 12.88 -4.46
C VAL A 216 0.06 12.56 -4.75
N GLU A 217 0.91 13.59 -4.73
CA GLU A 217 2.36 13.40 -4.89
C GLU A 217 3.02 13.16 -3.53
N ILE A 218 3.55 11.94 -3.33
CA ILE A 218 4.27 11.58 -2.10
C ILE A 218 5.77 11.80 -2.31
N ASN A 219 6.30 12.88 -1.74
CA ASN A 219 7.74 13.13 -1.77
C ASN A 219 8.48 12.29 -0.71
N THR A 220 9.07 11.17 -1.14
CA THR A 220 9.88 10.27 -0.29
C THR A 220 11.37 10.66 -0.24
N PHE A 221 11.80 11.65 -1.02
CA PHE A 221 13.23 12.01 -1.17
C PHE A 221 13.92 12.36 0.16
N PRO A 222 13.32 13.16 1.08
CA PRO A 222 13.97 13.47 2.35
C PRO A 222 14.22 12.22 3.20
N ALA A 223 13.25 11.30 3.24
CA ALA A 223 13.37 10.06 3.99
C ALA A 223 14.44 9.13 3.40
N LEU A 224 14.57 9.10 2.07
CA LEU A 224 15.62 8.38 1.36
C LEU A 224 17.01 8.92 1.72
N VAL A 225 17.18 10.24 1.70
CA VAL A 225 18.46 10.89 2.02
C VAL A 225 18.86 10.63 3.47
N ILE A 226 17.93 10.77 4.41
CA ILE A 226 18.20 10.51 5.84
C ILE A 226 18.56 9.04 6.07
N SER A 227 17.72 8.12 5.58
CA SER A 227 17.90 6.68 5.81
C SER A 227 19.16 6.15 5.11
N GLY A 228 19.43 6.63 3.88
CA GLY A 228 20.66 6.34 3.15
C GLY A 228 21.90 6.91 3.84
N GLY A 229 21.82 8.13 4.37
CA GLY A 229 22.90 8.76 5.15
C GLY A 229 23.22 7.98 6.43
N ILE A 230 22.21 7.63 7.24
CA ILE A 230 22.38 6.81 8.46
C ILE A 230 23.01 5.46 8.11
N THR A 231 22.53 4.82 7.05
CA THR A 231 23.04 3.55 6.57
C THR A 231 24.51 3.64 6.18
N LEU A 232 24.89 4.66 5.42
CA LEU A 232 26.28 4.91 5.03
C LEU A 232 27.19 5.09 6.26
N VAL A 233 26.75 5.85 7.27
CA VAL A 233 27.49 6.01 8.53
C VAL A 233 27.68 4.67 9.24
N LEU A 234 26.63 3.85 9.35
CA LEU A 234 26.71 2.52 9.95
C LEU A 234 27.67 1.60 9.20
N ILE A 235 27.67 1.64 7.87
CA ILE A 235 28.60 0.87 7.03
C ILE A 235 30.05 1.29 7.29
N VAL A 236 30.32 2.61 7.37
CA VAL A 236 31.65 3.13 7.67
C VAL A 236 32.11 2.71 9.07
N LEU A 237 31.24 2.84 10.08
CA LEU A 237 31.53 2.45 11.46
C LEU A 237 31.79 0.93 11.58
N TYR A 238 30.96 0.11 10.94
CA TYR A 238 31.13 -1.33 10.93
C TYR A 238 32.42 -1.76 10.21
N THR A 239 32.73 -1.11 9.09
CA THR A 239 33.98 -1.31 8.36
C THR A 239 35.17 -0.94 9.25
N TYR A 240 35.15 0.24 9.88
CA TYR A 240 36.19 0.65 10.83
C TYR A 240 36.35 -0.37 11.97
N TYR A 241 35.25 -0.83 12.56
CA TYR A 241 35.28 -1.84 13.62
C TYR A 241 35.95 -3.16 13.17
N ILE A 242 35.58 -3.67 11.99
CA ILE A 242 36.17 -4.89 11.43
C ILE A 242 37.69 -4.74 11.21
N TYR A 243 38.14 -3.61 10.70
CA TYR A 243 39.54 -3.43 10.28
C TYR A 243 40.47 -2.88 11.37
N SER A 244 39.95 -2.11 12.32
CA SER A 244 40.71 -1.44 13.38
C SER A 244 40.61 -2.14 14.74
N VAL A 245 39.41 -2.60 15.14
CA VAL A 245 39.17 -3.13 16.49
C VAL A 245 39.24 -4.66 16.53
N ARG A 246 38.79 -5.35 15.48
CA ARG A 246 38.91 -6.81 15.42
C ARG A 246 40.39 -7.18 15.37
N PRO A 247 40.93 -7.95 16.33
CA PRO A 247 42.36 -8.23 16.38
C PRO A 247 42.78 -8.91 15.09
N ARG A 248 43.58 -8.22 14.28
CA ARG A 248 44.32 -8.86 13.18
C ARG A 248 45.03 -10.04 13.83
N ARG A 249 44.71 -11.28 13.43
CA ARG A 249 45.56 -12.43 13.73
C ARG A 249 46.94 -12.04 13.21
N LYS A 250 47.83 -11.60 14.12
CA LYS A 250 49.18 -11.18 13.76
C LYS A 250 49.80 -12.38 13.05
N LEU A 251 50.06 -12.22 11.75
CA LEU A 251 50.83 -13.18 10.97
C LEU A 251 52.15 -13.40 11.74
N GLY A 252 52.39 -14.63 12.18
CA GLY A 252 53.54 -14.99 13.02
C GLY A 252 53.22 -15.59 14.40
N LYS A 253 51.96 -15.56 14.88
CA LYS A 253 51.57 -16.23 16.15
C LYS A 253 50.89 -17.59 15.97
N ALA A 254 50.65 -18.04 14.74
CA ALA A 254 50.19 -19.40 14.51
C ALA A 254 51.32 -20.36 14.88
N ARG A 255 51.06 -21.32 15.79
CA ARG A 255 52.05 -22.36 16.10
C ARG A 255 52.43 -23.05 14.78
N PRO A 256 53.74 -23.21 14.47
CA PRO A 256 54.16 -23.92 13.28
C PRO A 256 53.51 -25.31 13.25
N SER A 257 53.12 -25.78 12.06
CA SER A 257 52.55 -27.11 11.89
C SER A 257 53.53 -28.19 12.40
N SER A 258 53.03 -29.37 12.75
CA SER A 258 53.87 -30.44 13.31
C SER A 258 55.07 -30.79 12.42
N ASN A 259 54.89 -30.73 11.09
CA ASN A 259 55.95 -30.97 10.12
C ASN A 259 57.00 -29.84 10.15
N LEU A 260 56.57 -28.58 10.17
CA LEU A 260 57.48 -27.44 10.25
C LEU A 260 58.27 -27.40 11.58
N GLN A 261 57.64 -27.83 12.68
CA GLN A 261 58.32 -27.98 13.97
C GLN A 261 59.39 -29.07 13.95
N LYS A 262 59.13 -30.20 13.27
CA LYS A 262 60.12 -31.26 13.10
C LYS A 262 61.31 -30.77 12.27
N ASP A 263 61.06 -30.03 11.20
CA ASP A 263 62.14 -29.49 10.35
C ASP A 263 62.99 -28.46 11.09
N ILE A 264 62.38 -27.55 11.86
CA ILE A 264 63.12 -26.59 12.71
C ILE A 264 63.98 -27.32 13.75
N LYS A 265 63.45 -28.38 14.38
CA LYS A 265 64.21 -29.18 15.35
C LYS A 265 65.39 -29.90 14.69
N ARG A 266 65.22 -30.43 13.48
CA ARG A 266 66.26 -31.11 12.73
C ARG A 266 67.41 -30.15 12.38
N ILE A 267 67.08 -28.94 11.91
CA ILE A 267 68.06 -27.88 11.63
C ILE A 267 68.81 -27.45 12.90
N HIS A 268 68.15 -27.38 14.06
CA HIS A 268 68.83 -27.07 15.31
C HIS A 268 69.72 -28.21 15.82
N GLN A 269 69.34 -29.47 15.61
CA GLN A 269 70.19 -30.63 15.93
C GLN A 269 71.45 -30.66 15.06
N ASP A 270 71.31 -30.50 13.74
CA ASP A 270 72.44 -30.49 12.81
C ASP A 270 73.46 -29.38 13.13
N ASN A 271 72.98 -28.19 13.53
CA ASN A 271 73.84 -27.08 13.96
C ASN A 271 74.53 -27.33 15.32
N THR A 272 73.94 -28.18 16.17
CA THR A 272 74.52 -28.52 17.48
C THR A 272 75.59 -29.62 17.33
N GLU A 273 75.39 -30.55 16.40
CA GLU A 273 76.38 -31.59 16.06
C GLU A 273 77.60 -31.00 15.32
N GLN A 274 77.39 -30.05 14.41
CA GLN A 274 78.50 -29.33 13.76
C GLN A 274 79.36 -28.51 14.73
N LYS A 275 78.78 -28.02 15.85
CA LYS A 275 79.52 -27.34 16.92
C LYS A 275 80.29 -28.28 17.84
N LYS A 276 79.97 -29.57 17.88
CA LYS A 276 80.68 -30.58 18.68
C LYS A 276 81.84 -31.23 17.91
N HIS A 277 81.88 -31.09 16.60
CA HIS A 277 82.93 -31.61 15.71
C HIS A 277 83.92 -30.55 15.21
N LYS A 278 83.88 -29.33 15.75
CA LYS A 278 84.92 -28.30 15.63
C LYS A 278 85.61 -28.12 16.97
#